data_AF-A0A7S3XU45-F1
#
_entry.id   AF-A0A7S3XU45-F1
#
_cell.length_a   1.000
_cell.length_b   1.000
_cell.length_c   1.000
_cell.angle_alpha   90.00
_cell.angle_beta   90.00
_cell.angle_gamma   90.00
#
_symmetry.space_group_name_H-M   'P 1'
#
loop_
_entity.id
_entity.type
_entity.pdbx_description
1 polymer ?
#
loop_
_entity_poly.entity_id
_entity_poly.type
_entity_poly.pdbx_seq_one_letter_code
_entity_poly.pdbx_strand_id
1 'polypeptide(L)'
;AMVLRPALMEARGPLGRRLFAPDAVAQAREYLAKMPGAGAYSNSQGLMAPRQQVARFIGERDGHACSPDTVFLTDGASEGVRYMYSLLVRDAEEGFNDGIMCPIPQYPLYSALTTLQKGTLVPYYLDESQEWATTAAALEAALRKARREGVTVRALVVINPGN
;
A
#
# COMPACT_ATOMS: atom_id res chain seq x y z
N ALA A 1 -7.96 -9.70 18.92
CA ALA A 1 -8.16 -10.53 20.13
C ALA A 1 -9.36 -11.47 20.02
N MET A 2 -10.59 -10.98 19.79
CA MET A 2 -11.80 -11.82 19.76
C MET A 2 -11.84 -12.87 18.63
N VAL A 3 -11.34 -12.55 17.44
CA VAL A 3 -11.23 -13.53 16.33
C VAL A 3 -10.28 -14.68 16.69
N LEU A 4 -9.19 -14.40 17.40
CA LEU A 4 -8.22 -15.41 17.82
C LEU A 4 -8.69 -16.19 19.07
N ARG A 5 -9.60 -15.62 19.87
CA ARG A 5 -10.17 -16.25 21.05
C ARG A 5 -11.69 -15.98 21.13
N PRO A 6 -12.52 -16.74 20.39
CA PRO A 6 -13.95 -16.47 20.27
C PRO A 6 -14.71 -16.46 21.61
N ALA A 7 -14.23 -17.21 22.61
CA ALA A 7 -14.80 -17.22 23.96
C ALA A 7 -14.86 -15.83 24.63
N LEU A 8 -14.02 -14.87 24.22
CA LEU A 8 -14.05 -13.50 24.72
C LEU A 8 -15.35 -12.77 24.35
N MET A 9 -16.01 -13.16 23.25
CA MET A 9 -17.29 -12.58 22.82
C MET A 9 -18.48 -13.07 23.66
N GLU A 10 -18.30 -14.21 24.35
CA GLU A 10 -19.31 -14.83 25.21
C GLU A 10 -19.09 -14.48 26.69
N ALA A 11 -18.11 -13.63 27.03
CA ALA A 11 -17.80 -13.27 28.40
C ALA A 11 -19.04 -12.62 29.09
N ARG A 12 -19.80 -13.42 29.83
CA ARG A 12 -20.99 -12.98 30.56
C ARG A 12 -20.55 -12.36 31.90
N GLY A 13 -20.90 -11.09 32.10
CA GLY A 13 -20.66 -10.35 33.35
C GLY A 13 -20.57 -8.85 33.11
N PRO A 14 -20.62 -8.02 34.17
CA PRO A 14 -20.51 -6.56 34.07
C PRO A 14 -19.19 -6.11 33.43
N LEU A 15 -18.11 -6.87 33.62
CA LEU A 15 -16.80 -6.63 33.01
C LEU A 15 -16.79 -7.04 31.52
N GLY A 16 -17.29 -8.24 31.17
CA GLY A 16 -17.29 -8.72 29.78
C GLY A 16 -18.05 -7.82 28.80
N ARG A 17 -19.21 -7.30 29.19
CA ARG A 17 -20.00 -6.35 28.38
C ARG A 17 -19.41 -4.93 28.31
N ARG A 18 -18.53 -4.57 29.24
CA ARG A 18 -17.86 -3.25 29.30
C ARG A 18 -16.49 -3.25 28.63
N LEU A 19 -15.90 -4.42 28.39
CA LEU A 19 -14.53 -4.56 27.85
C LEU A 19 -14.46 -4.37 26.33
N PHE A 20 -15.50 -4.73 25.59
CA PHE A 20 -15.51 -4.66 24.14
C PHE A 20 -16.75 -3.91 23.65
N ALA A 21 -16.55 -3.00 22.70
CA ALA A 21 -17.63 -2.27 22.07
C ALA A 21 -18.54 -3.24 21.27
N PRO A 22 -19.87 -3.04 21.27
CA PRO A 22 -20.81 -3.97 20.63
C PRO A 22 -20.56 -4.17 19.13
N ASP A 23 -20.15 -3.12 18.43
CA ASP A 23 -19.78 -3.13 17.01
C ASP A 23 -18.52 -3.96 16.75
N ALA A 24 -17.50 -3.84 17.60
CA ALA A 24 -16.29 -4.67 17.51
C ALA A 24 -16.60 -6.17 17.73
N VAL A 25 -17.53 -6.49 18.64
CA VAL A 25 -18.02 -7.88 18.84
C VAL A 25 -18.76 -8.36 17.59
N ALA A 26 -19.65 -7.54 17.02
CA ALA A 26 -20.38 -7.88 15.81
C ALA A 26 -19.44 -8.13 14.62
N GLN A 27 -18.45 -7.26 14.40
CA GLN A 27 -17.45 -7.42 13.35
C GLN A 27 -16.61 -8.69 13.53
N ALA A 28 -16.21 -9.02 14.76
CA ALA A 28 -15.47 -10.24 15.03
C ALA A 28 -16.29 -11.51 14.69
N ARG A 29 -17.60 -11.51 14.99
CA ARG A 29 -18.51 -12.60 14.61
C ARG A 29 -18.67 -12.70 13.10
N GLU A 30 -18.81 -11.58 12.41
CA GLU A 30 -18.91 -11.55 10.95
C GLU A 30 -17.67 -12.16 10.28
N TYR A 31 -16.47 -11.81 10.75
CA TYR A 31 -15.24 -12.39 10.23
C TYR A 31 -15.14 -13.88 10.49
N LEU A 32 -15.45 -14.34 11.71
CA LEU A 32 -15.42 -15.77 12.03
C LEU A 32 -16.40 -16.60 11.18
N ALA A 33 -17.55 -16.03 10.82
CA ALA A 33 -18.51 -16.71 9.94
C ALA A 33 -18.04 -16.81 8.48
N LYS A 34 -17.12 -15.94 8.06
CA LYS A 34 -16.64 -15.83 6.67
C LYS A 34 -15.21 -16.35 6.47
N MET A 35 -14.55 -16.80 7.53
CA MET A 35 -13.19 -17.33 7.51
C MET A 35 -13.21 -18.86 7.68
N PRO A 36 -12.36 -19.60 6.95
CA PRO A 36 -12.20 -21.05 7.17
C PRO A 36 -11.56 -21.37 8.54
N GLY A 37 -10.87 -20.40 9.13
CA GLY A 37 -10.29 -20.46 10.47
C GLY A 37 -9.31 -19.30 10.68
N ALA A 38 -9.09 -18.87 11.92
CA ALA A 38 -8.26 -17.69 12.20
C ALA A 38 -6.76 -17.88 11.88
N GLY A 39 -6.28 -19.13 11.83
CA GLY A 39 -4.89 -19.48 11.48
C GLY A 39 -4.74 -20.19 10.14
N ALA A 40 -5.81 -20.32 9.36
CA ALA A 40 -5.74 -20.92 8.04
C ALA A 40 -5.23 -19.90 7.02
N TYR A 41 -4.58 -20.38 5.95
CA TYR A 41 -4.25 -19.53 4.81
C TYR A 41 -5.53 -18.92 4.21
N SER A 42 -5.44 -17.65 3.82
CA SER A 42 -6.46 -16.99 3.01
C SER A 42 -6.18 -17.17 1.52
N ASN A 43 -7.10 -16.70 0.68
CA ASN A 43 -6.77 -16.38 -0.71
C ASN A 43 -5.55 -15.43 -0.77
N SER A 44 -4.74 -15.52 -1.82
CA SER A 44 -3.52 -14.72 -2.01
C SER A 44 -3.77 -13.21 -2.06
N GLN A 45 -4.96 -12.77 -2.47
CA GLN A 45 -5.36 -11.36 -2.41
C GLN A 45 -5.81 -10.93 -1.00
N GLY A 46 -5.99 -11.88 -0.09
CA GLY A 46 -6.58 -11.70 1.22
C GLY A 46 -8.04 -12.14 1.31
N LEU A 47 -8.55 -12.16 2.53
CA LEU A 47 -9.92 -12.57 2.84
C LEU A 47 -10.95 -11.65 2.15
N MET A 48 -12.00 -12.25 1.60
CA MET A 48 -13.03 -11.51 0.86
C MET A 48 -13.73 -10.44 1.73
N ALA A 49 -14.05 -10.76 2.98
CA ALA A 49 -14.80 -9.83 3.84
C ALA A 49 -14.03 -8.51 4.11
N PRO A 50 -12.75 -8.53 4.54
CA PRO A 50 -11.95 -7.30 4.59
C PRO A 50 -11.80 -6.59 3.24
N ARG A 51 -11.61 -7.32 2.13
CA ARG A 51 -11.51 -6.69 0.79
C ARG A 51 -12.78 -5.93 0.40
N GLN A 52 -13.95 -6.48 0.69
CA GLN A 52 -15.24 -5.81 0.48
C GLN A 52 -15.36 -4.53 1.34
N GLN A 53 -14.91 -4.58 2.59
CA GLN A 53 -14.94 -3.41 3.47
C GLN A 53 -13.98 -2.31 3.00
N VAL A 54 -12.77 -2.67 2.56
CA VAL A 54 -11.81 -1.72 1.97
C VAL A 54 -12.37 -1.09 0.70
N ALA A 55 -12.91 -1.91 -0.21
CA ALA A 55 -13.51 -1.41 -1.45
C ALA A 55 -14.70 -0.47 -1.17
N ARG A 56 -15.58 -0.82 -0.21
CA ARG A 56 -16.68 0.05 0.21
C ARG A 56 -16.16 1.38 0.75
N PHE A 57 -15.18 1.35 1.65
CA PHE A 57 -14.58 2.56 2.23
C PHE A 57 -13.98 3.48 1.15
N ILE A 58 -13.20 2.92 0.21
CA ILE A 58 -12.63 3.68 -0.90
C ILE A 58 -13.74 4.33 -1.73
N GLY A 59 -14.78 3.57 -2.05
CA GLY A 59 -15.86 4.09 -2.89
C GLY A 59 -16.73 5.14 -2.22
N GLU A 60 -16.97 5.02 -0.92
CA GLU A 60 -17.67 6.04 -0.12
C GLU A 60 -16.83 7.32 0.03
N ARG A 61 -15.52 7.19 0.25
CA ARG A 61 -14.59 8.32 0.37
C ARG A 61 -14.45 9.09 -0.94
N ASP A 62 -14.34 8.37 -2.06
CA ASP A 62 -14.01 8.96 -3.37
C ASP A 62 -15.25 9.25 -4.22
N GLY A 63 -16.43 8.75 -3.85
CA GLY A 63 -17.66 8.88 -4.64
C GLY A 63 -17.69 8.02 -5.91
N HIS A 64 -16.81 7.02 -6.01
CA HIS A 64 -16.66 6.15 -7.18
C HIS A 64 -16.68 4.67 -6.81
N ALA A 65 -17.32 3.81 -7.61
CA ALA A 65 -17.36 2.38 -7.31
C ALA A 65 -15.95 1.76 -7.30
N CYS A 66 -15.63 1.01 -6.24
CA CYS A 66 -14.40 0.22 -6.12
C CYS A 66 -14.75 -1.27 -6.04
N SER A 67 -14.05 -2.10 -6.79
CA SER A 67 -14.27 -3.56 -6.77
C SER A 67 -13.38 -4.22 -5.71
N PRO A 68 -13.88 -5.17 -4.90
CA PRO A 68 -13.03 -5.94 -4.00
C PRO A 68 -12.01 -6.82 -4.75
N ASP A 69 -12.21 -7.12 -6.03
CA ASP A 69 -11.29 -7.94 -6.82
C ASP A 69 -10.02 -7.19 -7.24
N THR A 70 -10.04 -5.85 -7.18
CA THR A 70 -8.86 -5.00 -7.40
C THR A 70 -8.11 -4.69 -6.10
N VAL A 71 -8.57 -5.19 -4.96
CA VAL A 71 -7.95 -4.96 -3.65
C VAL A 71 -7.06 -6.15 -3.29
N PHE A 72 -5.80 -5.87 -2.96
CA PHE A 72 -4.84 -6.84 -2.42
C PHE A 72 -4.47 -6.43 -1.00
N LEU A 73 -4.67 -7.33 -0.04
CA LEU A 73 -4.20 -7.15 1.33
C LEU A 73 -2.74 -7.58 1.41
N THR A 74 -1.92 -6.76 2.06
CA THR A 74 -0.48 -7.00 2.23
C THR A 74 -0.08 -6.85 3.68
N ASP A 75 1.07 -7.40 4.05
CA ASP A 75 1.67 -7.24 5.39
C ASP A 75 2.28 -5.83 5.53
N GLY A 76 1.38 -4.84 5.61
CA GLY A 76 1.72 -3.42 5.59
C GLY A 76 1.96 -2.88 4.17
N ALA A 77 2.11 -1.56 4.08
CA ALA A 77 2.26 -0.86 2.80
C ALA A 77 3.58 -1.20 2.10
N SER A 78 4.65 -1.46 2.87
CA SER A 78 6.00 -1.73 2.34
C SER A 78 6.02 -2.93 1.39
N GLU A 79 5.29 -4.00 1.71
CA GLU A 79 5.19 -5.18 0.84
C GLU A 79 4.46 -4.87 -0.47
N GLY A 80 3.43 -4.02 -0.43
CA GLY A 80 2.77 -3.52 -1.63
C GLY A 80 3.73 -2.77 -2.55
N VAL A 81 4.55 -1.88 -2.00
CA VAL A 81 5.58 -1.15 -2.78
C VAL A 81 6.61 -2.14 -3.36
N ARG A 82 7.07 -3.12 -2.56
CA ARG A 82 8.02 -4.14 -3.02
C ARG A 82 7.48 -4.92 -4.22
N TYR A 83 6.22 -5.36 -4.19
CA TYR A 83 5.59 -6.04 -5.33
C TYR A 83 5.55 -5.17 -6.58
N MET A 84 5.25 -3.87 -6.45
CA MET A 84 5.24 -2.95 -7.58
C MET A 84 6.64 -2.78 -8.18
N TYR A 85 7.68 -2.72 -7.36
CA TYR A 85 9.06 -2.68 -7.85
C TYR A 85 9.43 -3.94 -8.65
N SER A 86 9.15 -5.12 -8.11
CA SER A 86 9.42 -6.39 -8.81
C SER A 86 8.61 -6.55 -10.10
N LEU A 87 7.43 -5.92 -10.19
CA LEU A 87 6.60 -5.93 -11.39
C LEU A 87 7.10 -4.94 -12.47
N LEU A 88 7.52 -3.75 -12.05
CA LEU A 88 7.75 -2.61 -12.95
C LEU A 88 9.19 -2.50 -13.45
N VAL A 89 10.16 -2.92 -12.63
CA VAL A 89 11.60 -2.80 -12.89
C VAL A 89 12.13 -4.14 -13.39
N ARG A 90 12.49 -4.20 -14.68
CA ARG A 90 13.09 -5.38 -15.29
C ARG A 90 14.55 -5.54 -14.88
N ASP A 91 15.06 -6.76 -15.03
CA ASP A 91 16.42 -7.10 -14.60
C ASP A 91 17.48 -6.32 -15.40
N ALA A 92 18.32 -5.58 -14.68
CA ALA A 92 19.41 -4.82 -15.29
C ALA A 92 20.47 -5.73 -15.95
N GLU A 93 20.61 -6.98 -15.50
CA GLU A 93 21.53 -7.94 -16.10
C GLU A 93 21.09 -8.40 -17.50
N GLU A 94 19.79 -8.27 -17.82
CA GLU A 94 19.26 -8.49 -19.17
C GLU A 94 19.41 -7.26 -20.09
N GLY A 95 20.13 -6.22 -19.64
CA GLY A 95 20.40 -5.01 -20.39
C GLY A 95 19.33 -3.93 -20.28
N PHE A 96 18.36 -4.08 -19.37
CA PHE A 96 17.38 -3.04 -19.10
C PHE A 96 17.95 -1.95 -18.18
N ASN A 97 17.54 -0.70 -18.41
CA ASN A 97 17.84 0.43 -17.53
C ASN A 97 16.52 1.06 -17.10
N ASP A 98 15.76 0.34 -16.28
CA ASP A 98 14.47 0.79 -15.79
C ASP A 98 14.64 1.67 -14.55
N GLY A 99 13.88 2.75 -14.47
CA GLY A 99 13.95 3.68 -13.34
C GLY A 99 12.59 4.10 -12.79
N ILE A 100 12.60 4.50 -11.52
CA ILE A 100 11.41 4.97 -10.79
C ILE A 100 11.67 6.41 -10.35
N MET A 101 10.72 7.30 -10.65
CA MET A 101 10.77 8.68 -10.23
C MET A 101 10.33 8.82 -8.78
N CYS A 102 11.17 9.41 -7.92
CA CYS A 102 10.92 9.56 -6.49
C CYS A 102 11.17 11.00 -6.02
N PRO A 103 10.40 11.50 -5.04
CA PRO A 103 10.60 12.85 -4.51
C PRO A 103 11.95 12.94 -3.79
N ILE A 104 12.47 14.15 -3.66
CA ILE A 104 13.59 14.49 -2.77
C ILE A 104 13.17 15.74 -1.99
N PRO A 105 13.17 15.69 -0.64
CA PRO A 105 13.45 14.53 0.23
C PRO A 105 12.42 13.40 0.11
N GLN A 106 12.74 12.20 0.63
CA GLN A 106 11.85 11.03 0.58
C GLN A 106 12.01 10.07 1.76
N TYR A 107 10.94 9.30 1.99
CA TYR A 107 10.96 8.14 2.86
C TYR A 107 11.83 7.00 2.27
N PRO A 108 12.92 6.59 2.94
CA PRO A 108 14.04 5.84 2.34
C PRO A 108 13.72 4.44 1.78
N LEU A 109 12.52 3.92 2.00
CA LEU A 109 12.05 2.66 1.41
C LEU A 109 12.22 2.64 -0.11
N TYR A 110 11.87 3.74 -0.81
CA TYR A 110 11.90 3.78 -2.27
C TYR A 110 13.33 3.70 -2.80
N SER A 111 14.26 4.49 -2.25
CA SER A 111 15.67 4.39 -2.62
C SER A 111 16.25 3.00 -2.33
N ALA A 112 15.88 2.38 -1.20
CA ALA A 112 16.37 1.05 -0.84
C ALA A 112 15.86 -0.02 -1.83
N LEU A 113 14.57 0.01 -2.17
CA LEU A 113 13.98 -0.93 -3.12
C LEU A 113 14.50 -0.73 -4.54
N THR A 114 14.73 0.52 -4.97
CA THR A 114 15.35 0.80 -6.27
C THR A 114 16.73 0.15 -6.37
N THR A 115 17.57 0.31 -5.34
CA THR A 115 18.90 -0.33 -5.29
C THR A 115 18.80 -1.85 -5.26
N LEU A 116 17.92 -2.40 -4.43
CA LEU A 116 17.73 -3.86 -4.30
C LEU A 116 17.33 -4.51 -5.63
N GLN A 117 16.49 -3.82 -6.40
CA GLN A 117 16.02 -4.27 -7.71
C GLN A 117 16.98 -3.90 -8.86
N LYS A 118 18.17 -3.35 -8.55
CA LYS A 118 19.16 -2.86 -9.52
C LYS A 118 18.59 -1.85 -10.53
N GLY A 119 17.54 -1.12 -10.14
CA GLY A 119 16.93 -0.07 -10.94
C GLY A 119 17.62 1.27 -10.78
N THR A 120 17.22 2.24 -11.60
CA THR A 120 17.72 3.61 -11.53
C THR A 120 16.77 4.52 -10.74
N LEU A 121 17.27 5.14 -9.67
CA LEU A 121 16.51 6.15 -8.93
C LEU A 121 16.51 7.45 -9.72
N VAL A 122 15.32 7.95 -10.08
CA VAL A 122 15.17 9.22 -10.81
C VAL A 122 14.63 10.28 -9.85
N PRO A 123 15.48 11.15 -9.29
CA PRO A 123 15.02 12.14 -8.34
C PRO A 123 14.23 13.25 -9.03
N TYR A 124 13.12 13.66 -8.42
CA TYR A 124 12.51 14.97 -8.64
C TYR A 124 12.50 15.75 -7.33
N TYR A 125 12.87 17.02 -7.38
CA TYR A 125 13.04 17.83 -6.19
C TYR A 125 11.75 18.58 -5.85
N LEU A 126 11.35 18.47 -4.59
CA LEU A 126 10.25 19.25 -4.02
C LEU A 126 10.72 20.70 -3.79
N ASP A 127 9.81 21.65 -3.94
CA ASP A 127 10.12 23.07 -3.76
C ASP A 127 9.93 23.49 -2.31
N GLU A 128 11.03 23.57 -1.56
CA GLU A 128 11.03 24.01 -0.15
C GLU A 128 10.42 25.41 0.04
N SER A 129 10.59 26.31 -0.93
CA SER A 129 10.03 27.67 -0.86
C SER A 129 8.52 27.72 -1.06
N GLN A 130 7.94 26.63 -1.59
CA GLN A 130 6.51 26.45 -1.84
C GLN A 130 5.96 25.30 -0.98
N GLU A 131 6.36 25.25 0.30
CA GLU A 131 5.86 24.25 1.26
C GLU A 131 6.06 22.80 0.79
N TRP A 132 7.21 22.51 0.17
CA TRP A 132 7.56 21.20 -0.39
C TRP A 132 6.62 20.72 -1.51
N ALA A 133 6.04 21.66 -2.27
CA ALA A 133 5.16 21.35 -3.39
C ALA A 133 5.89 20.60 -4.52
N THR A 134 5.14 19.74 -5.21
CA THR A 134 5.57 19.12 -6.47
C THR A 134 5.11 19.99 -7.63
N THR A 135 6.03 20.36 -8.54
CA THR A 135 5.69 21.12 -9.76
C THR A 135 5.81 20.26 -11.02
N ALA A 136 4.89 20.47 -11.98
CA ALA A 136 4.95 19.78 -13.27
C ALA A 136 6.28 20.02 -14.00
N ALA A 137 6.81 21.24 -13.92
CA ALA A 137 8.10 21.58 -14.51
C ALA A 137 9.26 20.77 -13.93
N ALA A 138 9.31 20.56 -12.61
CA ALA A 138 10.32 19.73 -11.96
C ALA A 138 10.20 18.26 -12.37
N LEU A 139 8.97 17.73 -12.40
CA LEU A 139 8.70 16.35 -12.87
C LEU A 139 9.14 16.15 -14.32
N GLU A 140 8.77 17.04 -15.22
CA GLU A 140 9.15 16.96 -16.62
C GLU A 140 10.66 17.10 -16.83
N ALA A 141 11.32 17.99 -16.09
CA ALA A 141 12.76 18.18 -16.15
C ALA A 141 13.51 16.90 -15.72
N ALA A 142 13.09 16.28 -14.62
CA ALA A 142 13.62 15.01 -14.13
C ALA A 142 13.41 13.88 -15.15
N LEU A 143 12.20 13.75 -15.71
CA LEU A 143 11.88 12.76 -16.74
C LEU A 143 12.72 12.96 -18.01
N ARG A 144 12.84 14.20 -18.50
CA ARG A 144 13.64 14.53 -19.68
C ARG A 144 15.13 14.29 -19.47
N LYS A 145 15.66 14.56 -18.28
CA LYS A 145 17.05 14.25 -17.91
C LYS A 145 17.27 12.74 -17.92
N ALA A 146 16.46 11.96 -17.20
CA ALA A 146 16.59 10.51 -17.12
C ALA A 146 16.53 9.82 -18.48
N ARG A 147 15.59 10.23 -19.35
CA ARG A 147 15.49 9.69 -20.72
C ARG A 147 16.72 10.00 -21.57
N ARG A 148 17.31 11.19 -21.44
CA ARG A 148 18.56 11.55 -22.13
C ARG A 148 19.75 10.72 -21.65
N GLU A 149 19.72 10.29 -20.38
CA GLU A 149 20.72 9.40 -19.76
C GLU A 149 20.44 7.90 -20.07
N GLY A 150 19.46 7.60 -20.93
CA GLY A 150 19.14 6.23 -21.35
C GLY A 150 18.26 5.45 -20.37
N VAL A 151 17.67 6.10 -19.37
CA VAL A 151 16.78 5.46 -18.40
C VAL A 151 15.36 5.36 -18.96
N THR A 152 14.80 4.15 -18.90
CA THR A 152 13.38 3.89 -19.15
C THR A 152 12.60 4.10 -17.87
N VAL A 153 12.04 5.30 -17.69
CA VAL A 153 11.22 5.60 -16.51
C VAL A 153 9.90 4.83 -16.57
N ARG A 154 9.62 4.03 -15.52
CA ARG A 154 8.49 3.09 -15.44
C ARG A 154 7.33 3.61 -14.59
N ALA A 155 7.61 4.41 -13.56
CA ALA A 155 6.59 4.95 -12.66
C ALA A 155 7.05 6.24 -11.97
N LEU A 156 6.06 6.94 -11.40
CA LEU A 156 6.21 8.10 -10.54
C LEU A 156 5.64 7.78 -9.16
N VAL A 157 6.46 7.94 -8.12
CA VAL A 157 6.05 7.85 -6.72
C VAL A 157 5.66 9.25 -6.25
N VAL A 158 4.48 9.35 -5.62
CA VAL A 158 4.00 10.55 -4.92
C VAL A 158 3.64 10.14 -3.50
N ILE A 159 4.16 10.87 -2.51
CA ILE A 159 3.90 10.62 -1.08
C ILE A 159 3.00 11.76 -0.58
N ASN A 160 1.75 11.44 -0.26
CA ASN A 160 0.77 12.42 0.22
C ASN A 160 -0.15 11.83 1.30
N PRO A 161 -0.22 12.43 2.51
CA PRO A 161 0.64 13.52 3.00
C PRO A 161 2.12 13.15 2.98
N GLY A 162 3.00 14.15 2.88
CA GLY A 162 4.44 13.94 3.00
C GLY A 162 4.82 13.30 4.36
N ASN A 163 5.90 12.52 4.37
CA ASN A 163 6.47 11.88 5.56
C ASN A 163 7.86 12.44 5.82
#